data_AF-A0A3C1DJ40-F1
#
_entry.id   AF-A0A3C1DJ40-F1
#
_cell.length_a   1.000
_cell.length_b   1.000
_cell.length_c   1.000
_cell.angle_alpha   90.00
_cell.angle_beta   90.00
_cell.angle_gamma   90.00
#
_symmetry.space_group_name_H-M   'P 1'
#
loop_
_entity.id
_entity.type
_entity.pdbx_description
1 polymer ?
#
loop_
_entity_poly.entity_id
_entity_poly.type
_entity_poly.pdbx_seq_one_letter_code
_entity_poly.pdbx_strand_id
1 'polypeptide(L)'
;MVLLGLIATILLPAGARPASADPNTCPGTGPVNLAMIPQPMPVNPGDEFDLVLQVQAGVQEVDVVSAYVGFDPTLFEVVSVAPGGSLPVVLNNTFDNTLGTFDYEAGKLGSPFPTGTFTLATVHFQLVVTPISSPIIYQCGTQRTTEVFRGGDSVLGTLQNAFVPTSVTLDSFKASTQADHILVAWQTVSEIDNQGFTLYRSTDLVDPRDTIGFIPSQAPGSTQG
;
A
#
# COMPACT_ATOMS: atom_id res chain seq x y z
N MET A 1 -38.98 14.44 5.40
CA MET A 1 -37.67 14.99 5.03
C MET A 1 -36.62 14.05 5.63
N VAL A 2 -36.23 13.02 4.88
CA VAL A 2 -35.25 12.01 5.33
C VAL A 2 -33.95 12.37 4.66
N LEU A 3 -32.93 12.67 5.47
CA LEU A 3 -31.59 12.98 5.00
C LEU A 3 -30.95 11.66 4.55
N LEU A 4 -30.93 11.38 3.23
CA LEU A 4 -30.16 10.27 2.68
C LEU A 4 -28.68 10.64 2.69
N GLY A 5 -27.93 10.15 3.66
CA GLY A 5 -26.47 10.09 3.56
C GLY A 5 -26.11 8.93 2.65
N LEU A 6 -25.68 9.20 1.42
CA LEU A 6 -25.11 8.17 0.57
C LEU A 6 -23.61 8.12 0.81
N ILE A 7 -23.14 7.06 1.47
CA ILE A 7 -21.71 6.75 1.55
C ILE A 7 -21.37 5.87 0.36
N ALA A 8 -20.63 6.40 -0.61
CA ALA A 8 -19.96 5.59 -1.61
C ALA A 8 -18.79 4.87 -0.91
N THR A 9 -19.04 3.68 -0.38
CA THR A 9 -17.92 2.81 0.04
C THR A 9 -17.48 2.03 -1.17
N ILE A 10 -16.27 2.31 -1.64
CA ILE A 10 -15.55 1.47 -2.59
C ILE A 10 -15.21 0.18 -1.84
N LEU A 11 -16.08 -0.82 -1.91
CA LEU A 11 -15.66 -2.19 -1.60
C LEU A 11 -15.04 -2.76 -2.87
N LEU A 12 -13.72 -2.87 -2.87
CA LEU A 12 -13.05 -3.89 -3.67
C LEU A 12 -13.74 -5.22 -3.35
N PRO A 13 -14.21 -6.01 -4.32
CA PRO A 13 -14.73 -7.33 -4.01
C PRO A 13 -13.63 -8.08 -3.27
N ALA A 14 -13.89 -8.45 -2.02
CA ALA A 14 -13.17 -9.50 -1.32
C ALA A 14 -13.51 -10.83 -2.00
N GLY A 15 -13.15 -10.96 -3.28
CA GLY A 15 -12.88 -12.27 -3.84
C GLY A 15 -11.79 -12.82 -2.95
N ALA A 16 -12.10 -13.84 -2.16
CA ALA A 16 -11.10 -14.70 -1.61
C ALA A 16 -10.30 -15.20 -2.81
N ARG A 17 -9.21 -14.49 -3.13
CA ARG A 17 -8.16 -15.04 -3.96
C ARG A 17 -7.90 -16.40 -3.32
N PRO A 18 -7.95 -17.51 -4.06
CA PRO A 18 -7.26 -18.69 -3.56
C PRO A 18 -5.89 -18.17 -3.13
N ALA A 19 -5.43 -18.56 -1.94
CA ALA A 19 -4.08 -18.27 -1.49
C ALA A 19 -3.13 -18.90 -2.52
N SER A 20 -2.93 -18.21 -3.64
CA SER A 20 -1.77 -18.32 -4.47
C SER A 20 -0.67 -18.02 -3.47
N ALA A 21 0.12 -19.03 -3.13
CA ALA A 21 1.36 -18.81 -2.44
C ALA A 21 2.05 -17.67 -3.19
N ASP A 22 2.08 -16.49 -2.58
CA ASP A 22 2.82 -15.38 -3.12
C ASP A 22 4.27 -15.87 -3.12
N PRO A 23 4.92 -16.00 -4.28
CA PRO A 23 6.28 -16.54 -4.36
C PRO A 23 7.29 -15.74 -3.53
N ASN A 24 6.88 -14.59 -2.95
CA ASN A 24 7.67 -13.71 -2.10
C ASN A 24 7.25 -13.69 -0.62
N THR A 25 6.49 -14.67 -0.09
CA THR A 25 6.30 -14.74 1.36
C THR A 25 7.59 -15.16 2.05
N CYS A 26 8.35 -14.21 2.63
CA CYS A 26 9.42 -14.56 3.58
C CYS A 26 8.83 -15.34 4.75
N PRO A 27 9.27 -16.58 5.01
CA PRO A 27 8.96 -17.25 6.25
C PRO A 27 9.92 -16.75 7.33
N GLY A 28 9.58 -15.65 7.99
CA GLY A 28 10.17 -15.31 9.27
C GLY A 28 9.38 -15.98 10.40
N THR A 29 10.06 -16.65 11.33
CA THR A 29 9.43 -17.23 12.54
C THR A 29 9.66 -16.38 13.78
N GLY A 30 10.35 -15.25 13.63
CA GLY A 30 10.67 -14.33 14.70
C GLY A 30 9.53 -13.38 15.06
N PRO A 31 9.68 -12.60 16.15
CA PRO A 31 8.64 -11.73 16.66
C PRO A 31 8.62 -10.33 16.01
N VAL A 32 9.60 -9.98 15.16
CA VAL A 32 9.73 -8.61 14.62
C VAL A 32 9.14 -8.52 13.21
N ASN A 33 8.12 -7.69 13.03
CA ASN A 33 7.54 -7.49 11.70
C ASN A 33 8.14 -6.24 11.03
N LEU A 34 8.26 -6.26 9.71
CA LEU A 34 8.50 -5.06 8.91
C LEU A 34 7.25 -4.70 8.13
N ALA A 35 6.88 -3.42 8.18
CA ALA A 35 5.71 -2.92 7.49
C ALA A 35 6.04 -1.68 6.67
N MET A 36 5.56 -1.65 5.44
CA MET A 36 5.52 -0.45 4.61
C MET A 36 4.25 0.34 4.96
N ILE A 37 4.38 1.64 5.27
CA ILE A 37 3.27 2.51 5.73
C ILE A 37 3.30 3.85 4.98
N PRO A 38 2.15 4.44 4.60
CA PRO A 38 0.77 4.01 4.87
C PRO A 38 0.29 2.88 3.95
N GLN A 39 -0.74 2.14 4.38
CA GLN A 39 -1.42 1.11 3.60
C GLN A 39 -2.96 1.17 3.74
N PRO A 40 -3.73 1.22 2.63
CA PRO A 40 -3.27 1.46 1.25
C PRO A 40 -2.66 2.86 1.09
N MET A 41 -1.86 3.07 0.05
CA MET A 41 -1.30 4.41 -0.22
C MET A 41 -2.36 5.33 -0.86
N PRO A 42 -2.65 6.51 -0.28
CA PRO A 42 -3.62 7.45 -0.85
C PRO A 42 -2.92 8.39 -1.85
N VAL A 43 -2.50 7.87 -3.01
CA VAL A 43 -1.75 8.66 -4.00
C VAL A 43 -2.49 8.74 -5.34
N ASN A 44 -2.38 9.88 -6.00
CA ASN A 44 -2.86 10.10 -7.37
C ASN A 44 -1.68 10.12 -8.35
N PRO A 45 -1.93 9.89 -9.66
CA PRO A 45 -0.89 9.93 -10.69
C PRO A 45 -0.14 11.27 -10.72
N GLY A 46 1.19 11.21 -10.76
CA GLY A 46 2.06 12.39 -10.73
C GLY A 46 2.37 12.90 -9.32
N ASP A 47 1.79 12.32 -8.27
CA ASP A 47 2.12 12.67 -6.89
C ASP A 47 3.52 12.18 -6.51
N GLU A 48 4.20 12.98 -5.67
CA GLU A 48 5.29 12.51 -4.82
C GLU A 48 4.71 12.11 -3.46
N PHE A 49 5.25 11.04 -2.87
CA PHE A 49 4.77 10.52 -1.59
C PHE A 49 5.84 9.82 -0.77
N ASP A 50 5.56 9.69 0.52
CA ASP A 50 6.46 9.07 1.48
C ASP A 50 6.01 7.65 1.78
N LEU A 51 6.94 6.72 1.66
CA LEU A 51 6.81 5.36 2.16
C LEU A 51 7.74 5.14 3.35
N VAL A 52 7.18 4.86 4.51
CA VAL A 52 7.93 4.54 5.71
C VAL A 52 8.17 3.03 5.78
N LEU A 53 9.43 2.62 5.87
CA LEU A 53 9.81 1.28 6.29
C LEU A 53 9.80 1.25 7.83
N GLN A 54 8.77 0.65 8.42
CA GLN A 54 8.58 0.57 9.86
C GLN A 54 8.98 -0.79 10.40
N VAL A 55 9.75 -0.79 11.49
CA VAL A 55 10.06 -1.97 12.30
C VAL A 55 9.09 -2.03 13.47
N GLN A 56 8.46 -3.19 13.67
CA GLN A 56 7.54 -3.47 14.78
C GLN A 56 8.15 -4.56 15.66
N ALA A 57 9.03 -4.16 16.58
CA ALA A 57 9.84 -5.08 17.38
C ALA A 57 9.21 -5.45 18.74
N GLY A 58 8.21 -4.69 19.21
CA GLY A 58 7.57 -4.96 20.51
C GLY A 58 8.60 -4.91 21.65
N VAL A 59 8.86 -6.03 22.33
CA VAL A 59 9.90 -6.12 23.37
C VAL A 59 11.22 -6.71 22.86
N GLN A 60 11.27 -7.20 21.62
CA GLN A 60 12.47 -7.76 21.01
C GLN A 60 13.46 -6.64 20.69
N GLU A 61 14.71 -6.79 21.13
CA GLU A 61 15.80 -5.91 20.72
C GLU A 61 16.24 -6.22 19.29
N VAL A 62 16.57 -5.16 18.53
CA VAL A 62 17.06 -5.26 17.14
C VAL A 62 18.40 -4.53 17.02
N ASP A 63 19.42 -5.13 16.40
CA ASP A 63 20.70 -4.45 16.12
C ASP A 63 20.97 -4.18 14.65
N VAL A 64 20.42 -4.97 13.73
CA VAL A 64 20.60 -4.77 12.28
C VAL A 64 19.29 -5.05 11.56
N VAL A 65 18.98 -4.24 10.55
CA VAL A 65 17.93 -4.53 9.57
C VAL A 65 18.51 -4.39 8.18
N SER A 66 18.26 -5.39 7.34
CA SER A 66 18.53 -5.36 5.91
C SER A 66 17.19 -5.40 5.17
N ALA A 67 16.82 -4.30 4.52
CA ALA A 67 15.58 -4.18 3.74
C ALA A 67 15.92 -4.11 2.24
N TYR A 68 15.48 -5.14 1.50
CA TYR A 68 15.61 -5.20 0.05
C TYR A 68 14.22 -5.05 -0.56
N VAL A 69 14.01 -4.05 -1.40
CA VAL A 69 12.69 -3.70 -1.94
C VAL A 69 12.71 -3.71 -3.46
N GLY A 70 11.65 -4.24 -4.05
CA GLY A 70 11.39 -4.18 -5.49
C GLY A 70 10.10 -3.41 -5.78
N PHE A 71 10.09 -2.71 -6.91
CA PHE A 71 8.95 -1.96 -7.45
C PHE A 71 8.99 -2.02 -8.98
N ASP A 72 7.88 -1.66 -9.63
CA ASP A 72 7.84 -1.52 -11.09
C ASP A 72 8.49 -0.17 -11.51
N PRO A 73 9.66 -0.17 -12.18
CA PRO A 73 10.36 1.05 -12.57
C PRO A 73 9.64 1.86 -13.65
N THR A 74 8.61 1.30 -14.29
CA THR A 74 7.77 2.04 -15.25
C THR A 74 6.70 2.87 -14.55
N LEU A 75 6.44 2.61 -13.26
CA LEU A 75 5.39 3.24 -12.46
C LEU A 75 5.94 4.11 -11.35
N PHE A 76 7.06 3.71 -10.73
CA PHE A 76 7.65 4.41 -9.59
C PHE A 76 9.10 4.78 -9.84
N GLU A 77 9.49 5.94 -9.30
CA GLU A 77 10.88 6.35 -9.17
C GLU A 77 11.18 6.67 -7.70
N VAL A 78 12.29 6.12 -7.18
CA VAL A 78 12.83 6.56 -5.89
C VAL A 78 13.56 7.88 -6.10
N VAL A 79 13.14 8.91 -5.37
CA VAL A 79 13.76 10.25 -5.39
C VAL A 79 14.85 10.34 -4.34
N SER A 80 14.55 9.89 -3.12
CA SER A 80 15.51 9.87 -2.02
C SER A 80 15.09 8.93 -0.90
N VAL A 81 16.05 8.64 -0.01
CA VAL A 81 15.86 7.75 1.13
C VAL A 81 16.50 8.39 2.36
N ALA A 82 15.69 8.72 3.35
CA ALA A 82 16.10 9.34 4.60
C ALA A 82 16.17 8.30 5.75
N PRO A 83 17.24 8.29 6.57
CA PRO A 83 17.34 7.42 7.73
C PRO A 83 16.32 7.72 8.84
N GLY A 84 15.79 6.68 9.51
CA GLY A 84 14.86 6.83 10.64
C GLY A 84 15.52 7.08 12.01
N GLY A 85 16.84 6.88 12.13
CA GLY A 85 17.64 7.29 13.30
C GLY A 85 17.79 6.26 14.44
N SER A 86 16.86 5.32 14.62
CA SER A 86 16.97 4.29 15.68
C SER A 86 18.13 3.30 15.46
N LEU A 87 18.51 3.10 14.19
CA LEU A 87 19.70 2.36 13.75
C LEU A 87 20.61 3.36 13.02
N PRO A 88 21.57 4.01 13.73
CA PRO A 88 22.28 5.18 13.20
C PRO A 88 23.42 4.86 12.23
N VAL A 89 23.87 3.60 12.17
CA VAL A 89 24.96 3.19 11.27
C VAL A 89 24.32 2.68 9.98
N VAL A 90 24.31 3.50 8.93
CA VAL A 90 23.88 3.08 7.60
C VAL A 90 25.00 2.25 6.96
N LEU A 91 24.68 1.01 6.58
CA LEU A 91 25.59 0.05 5.95
C LEU A 91 25.39 0.03 4.43
N ASN A 92 24.14 0.17 3.98
CA ASN A 92 23.78 0.29 2.57
C ASN A 92 22.59 1.25 2.42
N ASN A 93 22.59 2.04 1.35
CA ASN A 93 21.49 2.91 0.96
C ASN A 93 21.63 3.22 -0.53
N THR A 94 21.17 2.30 -1.36
CA THR A 94 21.32 2.36 -2.82
C THR A 94 19.99 2.05 -3.49
N PHE A 95 19.67 2.78 -4.55
CA PHE A 95 18.53 2.49 -5.39
C PHE A 95 18.92 2.57 -6.87
N ASP A 96 18.21 1.81 -7.69
CA ASP A 96 18.33 1.76 -9.14
C ASP A 96 16.93 1.84 -9.74
N ASN A 97 16.58 3.02 -10.25
CA ASN A 97 15.28 3.27 -10.89
C ASN A 97 15.19 2.61 -12.27
N THR A 98 16.29 2.13 -12.85
CA THR A 98 16.28 1.33 -14.08
C THR A 98 15.89 -0.12 -13.80
N LEU A 99 16.33 -0.67 -12.66
CA LEU A 99 16.02 -2.04 -12.25
C LEU A 99 14.79 -2.16 -11.36
N GLY A 100 14.27 -1.04 -10.83
CA GLY A 100 13.12 -1.05 -9.93
C GLY A 100 13.49 -1.54 -8.52
N THR A 101 14.66 -1.15 -8.01
CA THR A 101 15.20 -1.71 -6.77
C THR A 101 15.69 -0.64 -5.81
N PHE A 102 15.48 -0.88 -4.52
CA PHE A 102 16.07 -0.09 -3.45
C PHE A 102 16.51 -1.01 -2.30
N ASP A 103 17.73 -0.79 -1.81
CA ASP A 103 18.38 -1.55 -0.76
C ASP A 103 18.79 -0.61 0.38
N TYR A 104 18.34 -0.93 1.59
CA TYR A 104 18.67 -0.18 2.78
C TYR A 104 19.04 -1.09 3.93
N GLU A 105 20.24 -0.90 4.45
CA GLU A 105 20.75 -1.63 5.58
C GLU A 105 21.23 -0.66 6.63
N ALA A 106 20.80 -0.85 7.87
CA ALA A 106 21.25 -0.05 8.98
C ALA A 106 21.37 -0.88 10.25
N GLY A 107 22.28 -0.46 11.13
CA GLY A 107 22.48 -1.12 12.40
C GLY A 107 22.91 -0.20 13.55
N LYS A 108 23.11 -0.81 14.70
CA LYS A 108 23.60 -0.19 15.93
C LYS A 108 24.63 -1.11 16.59
N LEU A 109 25.78 -0.57 16.98
CA LEU A 109 26.90 -1.35 17.53
C LEU A 109 26.91 -1.44 19.07
N GLY A 110 26.07 -0.66 19.75
CA GLY A 110 26.07 -0.56 21.22
C GLY A 110 24.68 -0.41 21.81
N SER A 111 24.52 -0.90 23.05
CA SER A 111 23.28 -0.82 23.80
C SER A 111 22.97 0.62 24.26
N PRO A 112 21.69 0.94 24.56
CA PRO A 112 20.51 0.10 24.41
C PRO A 112 20.14 -0.10 22.94
N PHE A 113 19.74 -1.32 22.57
CA PHE A 113 19.24 -1.61 21.23
C PHE A 113 17.76 -1.20 21.12
N PRO A 114 17.30 -0.72 19.96
CA PRO A 114 15.91 -0.33 19.79
C PRO A 114 14.96 -1.52 20.01
N THR A 115 13.86 -1.21 20.68
CA THR A 115 12.65 -2.03 20.86
C THR A 115 11.44 -1.18 20.48
N GLY A 116 10.24 -1.73 20.57
CA GLY A 116 9.00 -1.06 20.21
C GLY A 116 8.83 -0.88 18.71
N THR A 117 8.13 0.17 18.32
CA THR A 117 7.93 0.51 16.92
C THR A 117 8.81 1.69 16.54
N PHE A 118 9.55 1.59 15.45
CA PHE A 118 10.42 2.67 14.98
C PHE A 118 10.56 2.68 13.46
N THR A 119 10.92 3.84 12.93
CA THR A 119 11.22 3.99 11.50
C THR A 119 12.63 3.49 11.22
N LEU A 120 12.77 2.61 10.23
CA LEU A 120 14.05 2.23 9.65
C LEU A 120 14.54 3.32 8.69
N ALA A 121 13.69 3.65 7.72
CA ALA A 121 13.92 4.65 6.70
C ALA A 121 12.59 5.20 6.17
N THR A 122 12.62 6.41 5.63
CA THR A 122 11.54 7.00 4.83
C THR A 122 12.03 7.12 3.40
N VAL A 123 11.29 6.53 2.47
CA VAL A 123 11.56 6.58 1.03
C VAL A 123 10.61 7.59 0.40
N HIS A 124 11.17 8.59 -0.27
CA HIS A 124 10.42 9.51 -1.11
C HIS A 124 10.31 8.92 -2.51
N PHE A 125 9.10 8.62 -2.94
CA PHE A 125 8.77 8.13 -4.27
C PHE A 125 8.11 9.22 -5.11
N GLN A 126 8.35 9.16 -6.42
CA GLN A 126 7.53 9.82 -7.42
C GLN A 126 6.73 8.75 -8.18
N LEU A 127 5.43 8.98 -8.34
CA LEU A 127 4.59 8.14 -9.20
C LEU A 127 4.64 8.66 -10.64
N VAL A 128 5.35 7.93 -11.51
CA VAL A 128 5.61 8.30 -12.90
C VAL A 128 4.36 8.15 -13.77
N VAL A 129 3.62 7.05 -13.58
CA VAL A 129 2.41 6.72 -14.34
C VAL A 129 1.39 6.07 -13.40
N THR A 130 0.09 6.25 -13.66
CA THR A 130 -0.97 5.63 -12.88
C THR A 130 -0.82 4.11 -12.83
N PRO A 131 -0.68 3.49 -11.64
CA PRO A 131 -0.50 2.06 -11.53
C PRO A 131 -1.85 1.35 -11.61
N ILE A 132 -1.85 0.18 -12.24
CA ILE A 132 -3.00 -0.72 -12.39
C ILE A 132 -3.25 -1.60 -11.14
N SER A 133 -2.93 -1.07 -9.94
CA SER A 133 -2.48 -1.80 -8.75
C SER A 133 -1.08 -2.38 -8.93
N SER A 134 -0.08 -1.65 -8.41
CA SER A 134 1.31 -2.08 -8.46
C SER A 134 1.87 -2.20 -7.04
N PRO A 135 2.33 -3.40 -6.64
CA PRO A 135 2.88 -3.63 -5.33
C PRO A 135 4.34 -3.16 -5.24
N ILE A 136 4.71 -2.63 -4.09
CA ILE A 136 6.08 -2.41 -3.65
C ILE A 136 6.37 -3.52 -2.64
N ILE A 137 7.34 -4.39 -2.94
CA ILE A 137 7.48 -5.70 -2.29
C ILE A 137 8.85 -5.83 -1.64
N TYR A 138 8.89 -6.28 -0.38
CA TYR A 138 10.11 -6.77 0.22
C TYR A 138 10.57 -8.07 -0.47
N GLN A 139 11.86 -8.14 -0.80
CA GLN A 139 12.48 -9.27 -1.49
C GLN A 139 12.93 -10.36 -0.52
N CYS A 140 12.76 -11.61 -0.93
CA CYS A 140 13.01 -12.82 -0.14
C CYS A 140 13.71 -13.91 -0.99
N GLY A 141 14.71 -13.51 -1.79
CA GLY A 141 15.43 -14.41 -2.70
C GLY A 141 16.90 -14.57 -2.34
N THR A 142 17.59 -15.56 -2.91
CA THR A 142 18.96 -15.98 -2.52
C THR A 142 20.07 -14.92 -2.57
N GLN A 143 19.83 -13.77 -3.23
CA GLN A 143 20.78 -12.65 -3.31
C GLN A 143 20.28 -11.37 -2.61
N ARG A 144 18.96 -11.20 -2.48
CA ARG A 144 18.31 -10.03 -1.88
C ARG A 144 17.23 -10.55 -0.94
N THR A 145 17.64 -10.86 0.29
CA THR A 145 16.76 -11.35 1.36
C THR A 145 16.63 -10.27 2.41
N THR A 146 15.41 -9.80 2.62
CA THR A 146 15.08 -8.89 3.71
C THR A 146 15.18 -9.64 5.04
N GLU A 147 15.91 -9.10 6.00
CA GLU A 147 16.19 -9.73 7.29
C GLU A 147 16.26 -8.70 8.43
N VAL A 148 15.99 -9.18 9.65
CA VAL A 148 16.13 -8.41 10.89
C VAL A 148 16.91 -9.25 11.87
N PHE A 149 17.97 -8.69 12.44
CA PHE A 149 18.88 -9.43 13.32
C PHE A 149 18.90 -8.89 14.75
N ARG A 150 19.24 -9.82 15.65
CA ARG A 150 19.68 -9.56 17.02
C ARG A 150 20.83 -10.50 17.35
N GLY A 151 22.02 -9.96 17.58
CA GLY A 151 23.17 -10.75 18.01
C GLY A 151 23.61 -11.80 16.98
N GLY A 152 23.26 -11.60 15.71
CA GLY A 152 23.54 -12.54 14.61
C GLY A 152 22.39 -13.52 14.30
N ASP A 153 21.39 -13.64 15.16
CA ASP A 153 20.20 -14.46 14.90
C ASP A 153 19.12 -13.66 14.18
N SER A 154 18.46 -14.27 13.18
CA SER A 154 17.29 -13.65 12.55
C SER A 154 16.12 -13.66 13.54
N VAL A 155 15.50 -12.49 13.70
CA VAL A 155 14.30 -12.25 14.49
C VAL A 155 13.14 -11.75 13.63
N LEU A 156 13.28 -11.82 12.30
CA LEU A 156 12.25 -11.45 11.36
C LEU A 156 11.03 -12.36 11.51
N GLY A 157 9.86 -11.75 11.60
CA GLY A 157 8.53 -12.35 11.54
C GLY A 157 7.91 -12.13 10.18
N THR A 158 6.89 -11.27 10.10
CA THR A 158 6.16 -11.01 8.85
C THR A 158 6.68 -9.78 8.11
N LEU A 159 6.49 -9.82 6.78
CA LEU A 159 6.70 -8.70 5.89
C LEU A 159 5.36 -8.22 5.35
N GLN A 160 5.04 -6.95 5.61
CA GLN A 160 3.88 -6.28 5.06
C GLN A 160 4.32 -5.35 3.93
N ASN A 161 4.05 -5.79 2.70
CA ASN A 161 4.28 -5.04 1.46
C ASN A 161 3.36 -3.83 1.36
N ALA A 162 3.70 -2.93 0.43
CA ALA A 162 2.85 -1.82 0.05
C ALA A 162 2.15 -2.05 -1.29
N PHE A 163 0.97 -1.47 -1.46
CA PHE A 163 0.32 -1.31 -2.75
C PHE A 163 -0.28 0.09 -2.91
N VAL A 164 -0.24 0.58 -4.15
CA VAL A 164 -1.00 1.75 -4.58
C VAL A 164 -2.30 1.26 -5.24
N PRO A 165 -3.49 1.57 -4.67
CA PRO A 165 -4.76 1.21 -5.28
C PRO A 165 -4.99 2.00 -6.57
N THR A 166 -5.86 1.49 -7.43
CA THR A 166 -6.38 2.29 -8.55
C THR A 166 -7.16 3.49 -8.00
N SER A 167 -6.81 4.70 -8.44
CA SER A 167 -7.52 5.92 -8.05
C SER A 167 -8.75 6.12 -8.95
N VAL A 168 -9.92 6.31 -8.33
CA VAL A 168 -11.12 6.82 -8.99
C VAL A 168 -11.42 8.20 -8.43
N THR A 169 -11.39 9.22 -9.28
CA THR A 169 -11.83 10.57 -8.90
C THR A 169 -13.22 10.81 -9.45
N LEU A 170 -14.16 11.25 -8.61
CA LEU A 170 -15.51 11.64 -9.02
C LEU A 170 -15.56 13.15 -9.31
N ASP A 171 -16.05 13.51 -10.49
CA ASP A 171 -16.39 14.90 -10.82
C ASP A 171 -17.72 15.28 -10.15
N SER A 172 -18.68 14.35 -10.19
CA SER A 172 -19.95 14.52 -9.51
C SER A 172 -20.58 13.20 -9.08
N PHE A 173 -21.36 13.26 -8.01
CA PHE A 173 -22.20 12.16 -7.56
C PHE A 173 -23.52 12.73 -7.02
N LYS A 174 -24.64 12.42 -7.68
CA LYS A 174 -25.95 13.04 -7.41
C LYS A 174 -27.06 11.99 -7.38
N ALA A 175 -28.04 12.21 -6.51
CA ALA A 175 -29.29 11.47 -6.49
C ALA A 175 -30.46 12.47 -6.63
N SER A 176 -31.34 12.24 -7.59
CA SER A 176 -32.54 13.06 -7.81
C SER A 176 -33.80 12.20 -7.77
N THR A 177 -34.79 12.64 -6.99
CA THR A 177 -36.11 12.01 -6.89
C THR A 177 -36.91 12.24 -8.18
N GLN A 178 -37.41 11.15 -8.77
CA GLN A 178 -38.42 11.17 -9.84
C GLN A 178 -39.77 10.67 -9.29
N ALA A 179 -40.81 10.68 -10.12
CA ALA A 179 -42.18 10.32 -9.72
C ALA A 179 -42.29 8.88 -9.17
N ASP A 180 -41.46 7.95 -9.67
CA ASP A 180 -41.52 6.52 -9.37
C ASP A 180 -40.16 5.89 -9.00
N HIS A 181 -39.05 6.63 -9.13
CA HIS A 181 -37.70 6.13 -8.82
C HIS A 181 -36.74 7.22 -8.34
N ILE A 182 -35.56 6.82 -7.86
CA ILE A 182 -34.43 7.73 -7.65
C ILE A 182 -33.47 7.54 -8.83
N LEU A 183 -33.18 8.62 -9.55
CA LEU A 183 -32.10 8.63 -10.52
C LEU A 183 -30.79 8.93 -9.80
N VAL A 184 -29.85 8.01 -9.86
CA VAL A 184 -28.48 8.19 -9.38
C VAL A 184 -27.61 8.43 -10.60
N ALA A 185 -26.89 9.54 -10.61
CA ALA A 185 -25.96 9.92 -11.66
C ALA A 185 -24.62 10.27 -11.05
N TRP A 186 -23.55 9.77 -11.65
CA TRP A 186 -22.20 10.16 -11.31
C TRP A 186 -21.40 10.35 -12.59
N GLN A 187 -20.32 11.10 -12.45
CA GLN A 187 -19.35 11.33 -13.50
C GLN A 187 -17.97 11.20 -12.87
N THR A 188 -17.05 10.54 -13.58
CA THR A 188 -15.68 10.38 -13.11
C THR A 188 -14.75 11.33 -13.85
N VAL A 189 -13.81 11.90 -13.10
CA VAL A 189 -12.65 12.57 -13.69
C VAL A 189 -11.66 11.53 -14.17
N SER A 190 -11.60 10.33 -13.58
CA SER A 190 -10.76 9.23 -14.05
C SER A 190 -11.31 7.86 -13.64
N GLU A 191 -11.24 6.91 -14.58
CA GLU A 191 -11.60 5.49 -14.41
C GLU A 191 -10.47 4.61 -14.97
N ILE A 192 -9.32 4.60 -14.28
CA ILE A 192 -8.18 3.80 -14.70
C ILE A 192 -8.29 2.40 -14.07
N ASP A 193 -8.45 1.40 -14.93
CA ASP A 193 -8.57 -0.03 -14.58
C ASP A 193 -9.58 -0.33 -13.47
N ASN A 194 -10.65 0.46 -13.43
CA ASN A 194 -11.82 0.19 -12.63
C ASN A 194 -12.68 -0.85 -13.36
N GLN A 195 -12.97 -2.00 -12.73
CA GLN A 195 -13.89 -2.97 -13.33
C GLN A 195 -15.32 -2.43 -13.41
N GLY A 196 -15.68 -1.52 -12.50
CA GLY A 196 -17.00 -0.93 -12.42
C GLY A 196 -17.38 -0.59 -10.98
N PHE A 197 -18.63 -0.17 -10.81
CA PHE A 197 -19.17 0.28 -9.53
C PHE A 197 -20.22 -0.69 -9.03
N THR A 198 -20.05 -1.20 -7.81
CA THR A 198 -21.13 -1.90 -7.11
C THR A 198 -21.98 -0.88 -6.38
N LEU A 199 -23.27 -0.84 -6.71
CA LEU A 199 -24.23 0.08 -6.12
C LEU A 199 -24.94 -0.61 -4.96
N TYR A 200 -24.93 0.04 -3.80
CA TYR A 200 -25.57 -0.44 -2.57
C TYR A 200 -26.70 0.50 -2.14
N ARG A 201 -27.73 -0.07 -1.53
CA ARG A 201 -28.81 0.66 -0.85
C ARG A 201 -28.77 0.31 0.62
N SER A 202 -28.91 1.30 1.48
CA SER A 202 -29.26 1.06 2.88
C SER A 202 -30.05 2.25 3.42
N THR A 203 -30.86 1.99 4.44
CA THR A 203 -31.48 3.01 5.29
C THR A 203 -30.61 3.35 6.50
N ASP A 204 -29.49 2.65 6.69
CA ASP A 204 -28.49 2.87 7.73
C ASP A 204 -27.10 3.12 7.08
N LEU A 205 -26.24 3.92 7.72
CA LEU A 205 -24.91 4.21 7.22
C LEU A 205 -23.93 3.05 7.46
N VAL A 206 -24.22 2.18 8.43
CA VAL A 206 -23.25 1.21 8.95
C VAL A 206 -23.53 -0.21 8.49
N ASP A 207 -24.74 -0.78 8.61
CA ASP A 207 -25.16 -2.06 7.97
C ASP A 207 -26.59 -2.50 8.36
N PRO A 208 -27.26 -3.42 7.61
CA PRO A 208 -26.79 -4.07 6.37
C PRO A 208 -27.16 -3.28 5.10
N ARG A 209 -26.40 -3.55 4.02
CA ARG A 209 -26.56 -2.93 2.71
C ARG A 209 -27.07 -3.94 1.68
N ASP A 210 -28.17 -3.60 1.01
CA ASP A 210 -28.68 -4.37 -0.12
C ASP A 210 -27.90 -4.01 -1.38
N THR A 211 -27.37 -5.02 -2.09
CA THR A 211 -26.73 -4.79 -3.39
C THR A 211 -27.80 -4.55 -4.45
N ILE A 212 -27.76 -3.39 -5.09
CA ILE A 212 -28.69 -3.01 -6.16
C ILE A 212 -28.21 -3.56 -7.51
N GLY A 213 -26.89 -3.53 -7.75
CA GLY A 213 -26.30 -4.03 -8.98
C GLY A 213 -24.85 -3.64 -9.17
N PHE A 214 -24.24 -4.17 -10.23
CA PHE A 214 -22.90 -3.82 -10.67
C PHE A 214 -22.98 -3.10 -12.02
N ILE A 215 -22.27 -1.98 -12.15
CA ILE A 215 -22.25 -1.14 -13.33
C ILE A 215 -20.82 -1.13 -13.87
N PRO A 216 -20.54 -1.87 -14.97
CA PRO A 216 -19.20 -1.92 -15.54
C PRO A 216 -18.71 -0.53 -15.91
N SER A 217 -17.40 -0.28 -15.73
CA SER A 217 -16.78 0.96 -16.21
C SER A 217 -17.02 1.09 -17.72
N GLN A 218 -17.40 2.30 -18.15
CA GLN A 218 -17.70 2.58 -19.55
C GLN A 218 -16.45 2.95 -20.35
N ALA A 219 -15.35 3.30 -19.66
CA ALA A 219 -14.07 3.59 -20.26
C ALA A 219 -12.90 3.05 -19.41
N PRO A 220 -12.71 1.72 -19.34
CA PRO A 220 -11.61 1.13 -18.58
C PRO A 220 -10.26 1.67 -19.08
N GLY A 221 -9.50 2.33 -18.21
CA GLY A 221 -8.19 2.88 -18.55
C GLY A 221 -8.19 4.31 -19.10
N SER A 222 -9.30 5.04 -18.99
CA SER A 222 -9.44 6.42 -19.46
C SER A 222 -9.38 7.45 -18.33
N THR A 223 -8.84 8.64 -18.63
CA THR A 223 -8.92 9.82 -17.76
C THR A 223 -10.23 10.61 -17.96
N GLN A 224 -11.27 9.99 -18.52
CA GLN A 224 -12.62 10.55 -18.66
C GLN A 224 -13.66 9.41 -18.69
N GLY A 225 -14.71 9.52 -17.88
CA GLY A 225 -15.83 8.57 -17.75
C GLY A 225 -17.14 9.22 -17.30
#